data_AF-G7EAZ1-F1
#
_entry.id   AF-G7EAZ1-F1
#
_cell.length_a   1.000
_cell.length_b   1.000
_cell.length_c   1.000
_cell.angle_alpha   90.00
_cell.angle_beta   90.00
_cell.angle_gamma   90.00
#
_symmetry.space_group_name_H-M   'P 1'
#
loop_
_entity.id
_entity.type
_entity.pdbx_description
1 polymer ?
#
loop_
_entity_poly.entity_id
_entity_poly.type
_entity_poly.pdbx_seq_one_letter_code
_entity_poly.pdbx_strand_id
1 'polypeptide(L)'
;MGLLPDWLRRAIDTAIAQYLPARYGGFDIRCSRLASIHGAWDPWRETTQAAIEVPNRFDTASQPYKFISGAIHHFDGYGVPAKESNILPGPVAQVQSEIVAFVQGWLSEAS
;
A
#
# COMPACT_ATOMS: atom_id res chain seq x y z
N MET A 1 -30.58 18.33 11.20
CA MET A 1 -29.64 17.19 11.19
C MET A 1 -29.18 17.00 12.64
N GLY A 2 -29.75 16.02 13.34
CA GLY A 2 -29.44 15.80 14.77
C GLY A 2 -28.08 15.13 14.93
N LEU A 3 -27.24 15.66 15.82
CA LEU A 3 -25.98 15.04 16.21
C LEU A 3 -26.27 13.68 16.88
N LEU A 4 -25.42 12.69 16.61
CA LEU A 4 -25.53 11.36 17.23
C LEU A 4 -25.44 11.46 18.76
N PRO A 5 -26.14 10.60 19.52
CA PRO A 5 -25.94 10.50 20.97
C PRO A 5 -24.47 10.23 21.31
N ASP A 6 -23.96 10.83 22.40
CA ASP A 6 -22.54 10.75 22.78
C ASP A 6 -21.99 9.32 22.91
N TRP A 7 -22.81 8.38 23.39
CA TRP A 7 -22.39 6.98 23.52
C TRP A 7 -22.13 6.34 22.15
N LEU A 8 -22.92 6.70 21.14
CA LEU A 8 -22.79 6.18 19.79
C LEU A 8 -21.59 6.81 19.09
N ARG A 9 -21.36 8.11 19.30
CA ARG A 9 -20.16 8.80 18.82
C ARG A 9 -18.89 8.16 19.40
N ARG A 10 -18.83 7.94 20.73
CA ARG A 10 -17.70 7.27 21.37
C ARG A 10 -17.48 5.84 20.86
N ALA A 11 -18.57 5.09 20.64
CA ALA A 11 -18.46 3.74 20.08
C ALA A 11 -17.87 3.75 18.67
N ILE A 12 -18.32 4.68 17.82
CA ILE A 12 -17.80 4.87 16.46
C ILE A 12 -16.33 5.31 16.50
N ASP A 13 -15.98 6.29 17.33
CA ASP A 13 -14.61 6.79 17.47
C ASP A 13 -13.67 5.68 17.94
N THR A 14 -14.10 4.86 18.90
CA THR A 14 -13.34 3.69 19.36
C THR A 14 -13.18 2.64 18.25
N ALA A 15 -14.25 2.38 17.50
CA ALA A 15 -14.19 1.44 16.38
C ALA A 15 -13.20 1.88 15.30
N ILE A 16 -13.25 3.16 14.91
CA ILE A 16 -12.40 3.74 13.86
C ILE A 16 -10.95 3.90 14.33
N ALA A 17 -10.73 4.42 15.53
CA ALA A 17 -9.38 4.75 16.00
C ALA A 17 -8.61 3.54 16.54
N GLN A 18 -9.30 2.49 17.01
CA GLN A 18 -8.64 1.38 17.73
C GLN A 18 -8.97 0.03 17.12
N TYR A 19 -10.26 -0.32 17.03
CA TYR A 19 -10.64 -1.69 16.66
C TYR A 19 -10.30 -2.03 15.21
N LEU A 20 -10.68 -1.18 14.26
CA LEU A 20 -10.44 -1.42 12.83
C LEU A 20 -8.94 -1.46 12.49
N PRO A 21 -8.10 -0.50 12.93
CA PRO A 21 -6.66 -0.59 12.72
C PRO A 21 -6.06 -1.86 13.33
N ALA A 22 -6.35 -2.17 14.60
CA ALA A 22 -5.79 -3.34 15.26
C ALA A 22 -6.17 -4.66 14.58
N ARG A 23 -7.35 -4.71 13.94
CA ARG A 23 -7.86 -5.94 13.32
C ARG A 23 -7.49 -6.08 11.84
N TYR A 24 -7.47 -4.98 11.09
CA TYR A 24 -7.43 -5.01 9.62
C TYR A 24 -6.42 -4.06 8.99
N GLY A 25 -5.65 -3.30 9.78
CA GLY A 25 -4.81 -2.25 9.23
C GLY A 25 -3.81 -1.68 10.23
N GLY A 26 -3.74 -0.35 10.23
CA GLY A 26 -2.74 0.39 10.98
C GLY A 26 -1.41 0.49 10.24
N PHE A 27 -0.56 1.41 10.72
CA PHE A 27 0.72 1.72 10.10
C PHE A 27 1.72 0.57 10.12
N ASP A 28 1.50 -0.45 10.95
CA ASP A 28 2.37 -1.63 11.08
C ASP A 28 1.75 -2.94 10.55
N ILE A 29 0.67 -2.87 9.75
CA ILE A 29 0.11 -4.10 9.15
C ILE A 29 1.18 -4.83 8.32
N ARG A 30 1.32 -6.13 8.57
CA ARG A 30 2.27 -7.05 7.93
C ARG A 30 1.67 -8.44 7.91
N CYS A 31 1.76 -9.11 6.77
CA CYS A 31 1.51 -10.55 6.66
C CYS A 31 2.25 -11.11 5.45
N SER A 32 2.44 -12.43 5.41
CA SER A 32 3.06 -13.08 4.26
C SER A 32 2.22 -12.86 3.00
N ARG A 33 2.88 -12.56 1.89
CA ARG A 33 2.28 -12.28 0.57
C ARG A 33 1.44 -10.99 0.52
N LEU A 34 1.78 -10.02 1.37
CA LEU A 34 1.25 -8.66 1.31
C LEU A 34 2.34 -7.70 0.82
N ALA A 35 2.14 -7.15 -0.39
CA ALA A 35 2.98 -6.08 -0.92
C ALA A 35 2.39 -4.70 -0.54
N SER A 36 3.26 -3.77 -0.16
CA SER A 36 2.89 -2.38 0.10
C SER A 36 3.68 -1.48 -0.84
N ILE A 37 2.96 -0.82 -1.75
CA ILE A 37 3.53 -0.09 -2.89
C ILE A 37 2.98 1.32 -2.86
N HIS A 38 3.88 2.30 -2.86
CA HIS A 38 3.52 3.69 -2.61
C HIS A 38 4.21 4.61 -3.60
N GLY A 39 3.47 5.61 -4.09
CA GLY A 39 4.04 6.74 -4.81
C GLY A 39 4.62 7.76 -3.84
N ALA A 40 5.82 8.28 -4.14
CA ALA A 40 6.46 9.27 -3.29
C ALA A 40 5.68 10.58 -3.17
N TRP A 41 4.87 10.89 -4.18
CA TRP A 41 4.07 12.13 -4.28
C TRP A 41 2.58 11.85 -4.09
N ASP A 42 2.21 10.65 -3.64
CA ASP A 42 0.82 10.32 -3.35
C ASP A 42 0.34 11.12 -2.14
N PRO A 43 -0.72 11.96 -2.25
CA PRO A 43 -1.26 12.68 -1.10
C PRO A 43 -1.77 11.74 0.01
N TRP A 44 -2.08 10.49 -0.32
CA TRP A 44 -2.51 9.49 0.65
C TRP A 44 -1.35 8.86 1.43
N ARG A 45 -0.09 9.09 1.04
CA ARG A 45 1.11 8.50 1.63
C ARG A 45 1.09 8.55 3.16
N GLU A 46 0.80 9.72 3.74
CA GLU A 46 0.83 9.94 5.20
C GLU A 46 -0.27 9.21 5.97
N THR A 47 -1.25 8.62 5.27
CA THR A 47 -2.29 7.76 5.88
C THR A 47 -1.98 6.27 5.74
N THR A 48 -0.78 5.94 5.28
CA THR A 48 -0.34 4.58 5.01
C THR A 48 0.97 4.25 5.72
N GLN A 49 1.40 3.01 5.52
CA GLN A 49 2.68 2.47 5.99
C GLN A 49 3.92 3.19 5.45
N ALA A 50 3.77 4.11 4.50
CA ALA A 50 4.83 4.93 3.93
C ALA A 50 4.87 6.38 4.47
N ALA A 51 4.06 6.69 5.50
CA ALA A 51 4.10 7.96 6.20
C ALA A 51 5.52 8.29 6.70
N ILE A 52 5.85 9.58 6.82
CA ILE A 52 7.20 10.00 7.26
C ILE A 52 7.45 9.62 8.73
N GLU A 53 6.42 9.66 9.56
CA GLU A 53 6.53 9.46 11.00
C GLU A 53 6.44 7.98 11.43
N VAL A 54 6.33 7.04 10.49
CA VAL A 54 6.26 5.61 10.81
C VAL A 54 7.61 4.92 10.57
N PRO A 55 7.93 3.83 11.30
CA PRO A 55 9.19 3.14 11.12
C PRO A 55 9.39 2.62 9.69
N ASN A 56 10.63 2.68 9.21
CA ASN A 56 11.01 2.09 7.93
C ASN A 56 10.71 0.59 7.91
N ARG A 57 10.35 0.10 6.72
CA ARG A 57 10.03 -1.30 6.45
C ARG A 57 11.12 -1.97 5.65
N PHE A 58 11.28 -3.27 5.88
CA PHE A 58 12.17 -4.10 5.08
C PHE A 58 11.43 -4.55 3.83
N ASP A 59 12.07 -4.37 2.68
CA ASP A 59 11.60 -4.91 1.42
C ASP A 59 12.07 -6.36 1.28
N THR A 60 11.13 -7.30 1.27
CA THR A 60 11.42 -8.75 1.19
C THR A 60 10.48 -9.42 0.20
N ALA A 61 10.85 -10.60 -0.31
CA ALA A 61 9.96 -11.37 -1.18
C ALA A 61 8.62 -11.72 -0.51
N SER A 62 8.61 -12.00 0.80
CA SER A 62 7.38 -12.35 1.54
C SER A 62 6.54 -11.16 1.97
N GLN A 63 7.15 -9.99 2.11
CA GLN A 63 6.52 -8.72 2.53
C GLN A 63 7.15 -7.58 1.69
N PRO A 64 6.83 -7.46 0.40
CA PRO A 64 7.44 -6.46 -0.46
C PRO A 64 7.06 -5.04 -0.02
N TYR A 65 8.03 -4.13 -0.05
CA TYR A 65 7.82 -2.72 0.24
C TYR A 65 8.48 -1.87 -0.85
N LYS A 66 7.66 -1.13 -1.61
CA LYS A 66 8.11 -0.35 -2.77
C LYS A 66 7.71 1.10 -2.63
N PHE A 67 8.67 1.99 -2.84
CA PHE A 67 8.48 3.43 -2.77
C PHE A 67 8.97 4.07 -4.07
N ILE A 68 8.04 4.51 -4.91
CA ILE A 68 8.31 4.89 -6.31
C ILE A 68 8.52 6.41 -6.39
N SER A 69 9.74 6.82 -6.75
CA SER A 69 10.05 8.25 -6.96
C SER A 69 9.24 8.84 -8.11
N GLY A 70 8.65 10.02 -7.89
CA GLY A 70 7.84 10.74 -8.89
C GLY A 70 6.47 10.14 -9.20
N ALA A 71 6.10 9.03 -8.55
CA ALA A 71 4.79 8.42 -8.70
C ALA A 71 3.77 9.01 -7.71
N ILE A 72 2.51 9.07 -8.14
CA ILE A 72 1.36 9.47 -7.32
C ILE A 72 0.51 8.22 -7.00
N HIS A 73 -0.77 8.42 -6.69
CA HIS A 73 -1.69 7.38 -6.27
C HIS A 73 -1.73 6.17 -7.21
N HIS A 74 -1.34 5.01 -6.68
CA HIS A 74 -1.36 3.68 -7.30
C HIS A 74 -0.74 3.59 -8.72
N PHE A 75 0.28 4.39 -8.99
CA PHE A 75 0.90 4.49 -10.32
C PHE A 75 1.43 3.16 -10.88
N ASP A 76 1.81 2.23 -10.01
CA ASP A 76 2.20 0.87 -10.35
C ASP A 76 1.07 0.02 -10.95
N GLY A 77 -0.18 0.31 -10.61
CA GLY A 77 -1.35 -0.45 -11.06
C GLY A 77 -1.87 -0.07 -12.45
N TYR A 78 -1.41 1.04 -13.03
CA TYR A 78 -1.82 1.42 -14.38
C TYR A 78 -1.06 0.59 -15.42
N GLY A 79 -1.82 -0.23 -16.15
CA GLY A 79 -1.34 -0.87 -17.36
C GLY A 79 -1.14 0.16 -18.47
N VAL A 80 -0.10 -0.02 -19.27
CA VAL A 80 0.08 0.73 -20.51
C VAL A 80 -0.11 -0.25 -21.67
N PRO A 81 -0.87 0.12 -22.73
CA PRO A 81 -0.98 -0.70 -23.92
C PRO A 81 0.42 -1.07 -24.45
N ALA A 82 0.64 -2.30 -24.91
CA ALA A 82 1.98 -2.78 -25.28
C ALA A 82 2.74 -1.84 -26.26
N LYS A 83 2.00 -1.21 -27.18
CA LYS A 83 2.48 -0.22 -28.16
C LYS A 83 2.97 1.11 -27.57
N GLU A 84 2.69 1.36 -26.29
CA GLU A 84 2.98 2.58 -25.55
C GLU A 84 3.91 2.31 -24.37
N SER A 85 4.42 1.09 -24.19
CA SER A 85 5.24 0.69 -23.03
C SER A 85 6.49 1.57 -22.80
N ASN A 86 6.98 2.24 -23.83
CA ASN A 86 8.06 3.23 -23.76
C ASN A 86 7.68 4.56 -23.09
N ILE A 87 6.41 4.78 -22.74
CA ILE A 87 5.94 6.00 -22.04
C ILE A 87 5.89 5.85 -20.52
N LEU A 88 6.07 4.62 -20.00
CA LEU A 88 6.09 4.42 -18.55
C LEU A 88 7.30 5.11 -17.94
N PRO A 89 7.14 5.92 -16.88
CA PRO A 89 8.26 6.42 -16.12
C PRO A 89 9.13 5.25 -15.65
N GLY A 90 10.46 5.35 -15.84
CA GLY A 90 11.41 4.29 -15.50
C GLY A 90 11.21 3.67 -14.11
N PRO A 91 11.03 4.47 -13.04
CA PRO A 91 10.77 3.94 -11.70
C PRO A 91 9.49 3.09 -11.60
N VAL A 92 8.44 3.44 -12.35
CA VAL A 92 7.17 2.69 -12.36
C VAL A 92 7.38 1.35 -13.08
N ALA A 93 8.01 1.35 -14.26
CA ALA A 93 8.29 0.13 -15.01
C ALA A 93 9.20 -0.85 -14.24
N GLN A 94 10.17 -0.32 -13.49
CA GLN A 94 11.02 -1.11 -12.61
C GLN A 94 10.17 -1.80 -11.53
N VAL A 95 9.36 -1.04 -10.79
CA VAL A 95 8.53 -1.62 -9.72
C VAL A 95 7.50 -2.60 -10.27
N GLN A 96 6.89 -2.34 -11.43
CA GLN A 96 6.02 -3.33 -12.10
C GLN A 96 6.74 -4.65 -12.40
N SER A 97 7.99 -4.59 -12.83
CA SER A 97 8.81 -5.80 -13.06
C SER A 97 9.09 -6.54 -11.76
N GLU A 98 9.38 -5.81 -10.67
CA GLU A 98 9.56 -6.39 -9.33
C GLU A 98 8.27 -7.03 -8.80
N ILE A 99 7.10 -6.42 -9.07
CA ILE A 99 5.78 -6.99 -8.77
C ILE A 99 5.60 -8.35 -9.43
N VAL A 100 5.85 -8.43 -10.74
CA VAL A 100 5.77 -9.70 -11.46
C VAL A 100 6.67 -10.75 -10.82
N ALA A 101 7.91 -10.39 -10.47
CA ALA A 101 8.88 -11.32 -9.90
C ALA A 101 8.43 -11.89 -8.54
N PHE A 102 8.02 -11.06 -7.57
CA PHE A 102 7.60 -11.58 -6.27
C PHE A 102 6.27 -12.34 -6.34
N VAL A 103 5.34 -11.93 -7.21
CA VAL A 103 4.07 -12.66 -7.41
C VAL A 103 4.33 -14.03 -8.03
N GLN A 104 5.22 -14.13 -9.02
CA GLN A 104 5.63 -15.42 -9.58
C GLN A 104 6.25 -16.33 -8.51
N GLY A 105 7.11 -15.78 -7.65
CA GLY A 105 7.66 -16.52 -6.51
C GLY A 105 6.57 -17.07 -5.59
N TRP A 106 5.56 -16.28 -5.24
CA TRP A 106 4.43 -16.73 -4.41
C TRP A 106 3.61 -17.84 -5.07
N LEU A 107 3.42 -17.77 -6.38
CA LEU A 107 2.69 -18.79 -7.14
C LEU A 107 3.47 -20.11 -7.20
N SER A 108 4.79 -20.06 -7.37
CA SER A 108 5.64 -21.25 -7.38
C SER A 108 5.74 -21.97 -6.02
N GLU A 109 5.58 -21.24 -4.91
CA GLU A 109 5.50 -21.86 -3.58
C GLU A 109 4.14 -22.53 -3.30
N ALA A 110 3.10 -22.18 -4.07
CA ALA A 110 1.74 -22.65 -3.88
C ALA A 110 1.37 -23.85 -4.77
N SER A 111 2.25 -24.22 -5.70
CA SER A 111 2.14 -25.38 -6.61
C SER A 111 2.84 -26.61 -6.06
#